data_AF-A0A377J721-F1
#
_entry.id   AF-A0A377J721-F1
#
_cell.length_a   1.000
_cell.length_b   1.000
_cell.length_c   1.000
_cell.angle_alpha   90.00
_cell.angle_beta   90.00
_cell.angle_gamma   90.00
#
_symmetry.space_group_name_H-M   'P 1'
#
loop_
_entity.id
_entity.type
_entity.pdbx_description
1 polymer ?
#
loop_
_entity_poly.entity_id
_entity_poly.type
_entity_poly.pdbx_seq_one_letter_code
_entity_poly.pdbx_strand_id
1 'polypeptide(L)'
;MKQKTGSFTPGEIRVADGEIALNAGRQTVSVDVANTGDRPVQVGSHYHFFEVNDALVFERAKTRGFRLNIPSGTAVRFEPGQSRTVELVAYAGTCTIYGFQGRCMGPLSGGSTGDKDR
;
A
#
# COMPACT_ATOMS: atom_id res chain seq x y z
N MET A 1 30.81 34.54 -28.39
CA MET A 1 30.33 33.43 -27.54
C MET A 1 28.94 33.03 -28.02
N LYS A 2 28.76 31.82 -28.55
CA LYS A 2 27.49 31.38 -29.16
C LYS A 2 26.46 31.10 -28.06
N GLN A 3 25.34 31.81 -28.06
CA GLN A 3 24.17 31.43 -27.27
C GLN A 3 23.64 30.09 -27.82
N LYS A 4 23.54 29.07 -26.97
CA LYS A 4 22.88 27.80 -27.32
C LYS A 4 21.38 28.07 -27.41
N THR A 5 20.84 28.01 -28.62
CA THR A 5 19.41 27.90 -28.90
C THR A 5 18.83 26.76 -28.08
N GLY A 6 17.75 27.05 -27.34
CA GLY A 6 17.06 26.09 -26.50
C GLY A 6 16.70 24.83 -27.29
N SER A 7 17.20 23.68 -26.84
CA SER A 7 16.87 22.38 -27.41
C SER A 7 15.42 22.08 -27.07
N PHE A 8 14.52 22.31 -28.01
CA PHE A 8 13.16 21.78 -27.95
C PHE A 8 13.25 20.27 -28.15
N THR A 9 12.89 19.50 -27.13
CA THR A 9 12.88 18.03 -27.18
C THR A 9 11.41 17.57 -27.19
N PRO A 10 10.87 17.12 -28.34
CA PRO A 10 9.51 16.59 -28.41
C PRO A 10 9.33 15.43 -27.43
N GLY A 11 8.30 15.50 -26.59
CA GLY A 11 8.02 14.49 -25.56
C GLY A 11 8.81 14.66 -24.25
N GLU A 12 9.57 15.73 -24.09
CA GLU A 12 10.20 16.07 -22.80
C GLU A 12 9.13 16.36 -21.73
N ILE A 13 9.22 15.67 -20.60
CA ILE A 13 8.41 15.96 -19.41
C ILE A 13 9.27 16.78 -18.46
N ARG A 14 8.89 18.04 -18.24
CA ARG A 14 9.48 18.91 -17.22
C ARG A 14 8.61 18.88 -15.98
N VAL A 15 9.07 18.17 -14.97
CA VAL A 15 8.39 18.09 -13.67
C VAL A 15 8.82 19.27 -12.80
N ALA A 16 7.93 19.70 -11.91
CA ALA A 16 8.31 20.61 -10.84
C ALA A 16 9.22 19.88 -9.85
N ASP A 17 10.16 20.61 -9.24
CA ASP A 17 10.97 20.08 -8.14
C ASP A 17 10.09 19.81 -6.91
N GLY A 18 10.47 18.79 -6.13
CA GLY A 18 9.83 18.45 -4.86
C GLY A 18 9.41 16.98 -4.76
N GLU A 19 8.72 16.67 -3.67
CA GLU A 19 8.21 15.33 -3.37
C GLU A 19 6.68 15.36 -3.24
N ILE A 20 6.04 14.25 -3.61
CA ILE A 20 4.59 14.07 -3.46
C ILE A 20 4.33 13.20 -2.23
N ALA A 21 3.70 13.77 -1.22
CA ALA A 21 3.31 13.03 -0.02
C ALA A 21 2.27 11.94 -0.35
N LEU A 22 2.63 10.68 -0.07
CA LEU A 22 1.76 9.53 -0.30
C LEU A 22 0.77 9.37 0.86
N ASN A 23 -0.52 9.23 0.53
CA ASN A 23 -1.57 8.88 1.49
C ASN A 23 -1.63 9.79 2.74
N ALA A 24 -1.29 11.07 2.59
CA ALA A 24 -1.24 12.04 3.68
C ALA A 24 -2.53 12.07 4.51
N GLY A 25 -2.37 12.20 5.84
CA GLY A 25 -3.47 12.32 6.79
C GLY A 25 -4.24 11.02 7.07
N ARG A 26 -3.89 9.89 6.45
CA ARG A 26 -4.53 8.60 6.73
C ARG A 26 -3.88 7.87 7.90
N GLN A 27 -4.70 7.13 8.63
CA GLN A 27 -4.22 6.26 9.70
C GLN A 27 -3.28 5.19 9.16
N THR A 28 -2.12 5.05 9.79
CA THR A 28 -1.14 4.00 9.49
C THR A 28 -0.89 3.10 10.70
N VAL A 29 -0.38 1.89 10.43
CA VAL A 29 0.11 0.96 11.44
C VAL A 29 1.39 0.28 10.94
N SER A 30 2.37 0.10 11.82
CA SER A 30 3.58 -0.69 11.53
C SER A 30 3.41 -2.12 12.00
N VAL A 31 3.80 -3.08 11.17
CA VAL A 31 3.61 -4.52 11.43
C VAL A 31 4.85 -5.28 11.03
N ASP A 32 5.35 -6.11 11.94
CA ASP A 32 6.42 -7.07 11.65
C ASP A 32 5.83 -8.31 10.99
N VAL A 33 6.37 -8.65 9.82
CA VAL A 33 5.86 -9.72 8.97
C VAL A 33 7.00 -10.67 8.63
N ALA A 34 6.79 -11.95 8.93
CA ALA A 34 7.72 -13.04 8.64
C ALA A 34 7.12 -14.00 7.62
N ASN A 35 7.87 -14.39 6.59
CA ASN A 35 7.48 -15.48 5.70
C ASN A 35 8.04 -16.80 6.21
N THR A 36 7.18 -17.66 6.76
CA THR A 36 7.54 -19.00 7.25
C THR A 36 7.38 -20.07 6.17
N GLY A 37 6.95 -19.70 4.97
CA GLY A 37 6.83 -20.62 3.83
C GLY A 37 8.18 -20.88 3.15
N ASP A 38 8.16 -21.87 2.25
CA ASP A 38 9.29 -22.27 1.40
C ASP A 38 9.36 -21.51 0.06
N ARG A 39 8.35 -20.68 -0.22
CA ARG A 39 8.20 -19.94 -1.47
C ARG A 39 8.11 -18.44 -1.20
N PRO A 40 8.60 -17.61 -2.13
CA PRO A 40 8.46 -16.17 -2.01
C PRO A 40 7.00 -15.74 -2.12
N VAL A 41 6.63 -14.72 -1.34
CA VAL A 41 5.30 -14.10 -1.36
C VAL A 41 5.43 -12.64 -1.75
N GLN A 42 4.61 -12.18 -2.69
CA GLN A 42 4.55 -10.77 -3.10
C GLN A 42 3.13 -10.23 -2.91
N VAL A 43 3.03 -9.10 -2.21
CA VAL A 43 1.75 -8.46 -1.86
C VAL A 43 1.68 -7.08 -2.51
N GLY A 44 0.62 -6.85 -3.28
CA GLY A 44 0.39 -5.58 -3.98
C GLY A 44 -0.14 -4.46 -3.09
N SER A 45 0.05 -3.21 -3.53
CA SER A 45 -0.31 -1.96 -2.82
C SER A 45 -1.77 -1.85 -2.35
N HIS A 46 -2.71 -2.55 -3.01
CA HIS A 46 -4.16 -2.47 -2.75
C HIS A 46 -4.78 -3.80 -2.33
N TYR A 47 -3.96 -4.81 -2.01
CA TYR A 47 -4.46 -6.06 -1.45
C TYR A 47 -4.82 -5.88 0.02
N HIS A 48 -5.93 -6.46 0.48
CA HIS A 48 -6.34 -6.37 1.87
C HIS A 48 -5.36 -7.16 2.74
N PHE A 49 -4.52 -6.46 3.52
CA PHE A 49 -3.35 -7.07 4.14
C PHE A 49 -3.71 -8.17 5.14
N PHE A 50 -4.88 -8.08 5.77
CA PHE A 50 -5.45 -9.12 6.64
C PHE A 50 -5.59 -10.50 5.96
N GLU A 51 -5.84 -10.49 4.65
CA GLU A 51 -6.16 -11.68 3.85
C GLU A 51 -4.98 -12.16 3.01
N VAL A 52 -3.76 -11.65 3.24
CA VAL A 52 -2.57 -12.16 2.55
C VAL A 52 -2.28 -13.61 2.95
N ASN A 53 -1.45 -14.27 2.13
CA ASN A 53 -1.03 -15.66 2.29
C ASN A 53 -0.77 -16.05 3.76
N ASP A 54 -1.26 -17.21 4.17
CA ASP A 54 -1.13 -17.72 5.54
C ASP A 54 0.29 -18.10 5.93
N ALA A 55 1.18 -18.30 4.95
CA ALA A 55 2.62 -18.43 5.19
C ALA A 55 3.26 -17.14 5.76
N LEU A 56 2.57 -16.00 5.68
CA LEU A 56 3.00 -14.77 6.35
C LEU A 56 2.47 -14.74 7.78
N VAL A 57 3.38 -14.69 8.76
CA VAL A 57 3.09 -14.61 10.19
C VAL A 57 3.27 -13.17 10.66
N PHE A 58 2.23 -12.62 11.26
CA PHE A 58 2.16 -11.26 11.80
C PHE A 58 0.89 -11.10 12.66
N GLU A 59 0.75 -9.97 13.34
CA GLU A 59 -0.45 -9.64 14.11
C GLU A 59 -1.66 -9.30 13.22
N ARG A 60 -2.29 -10.32 12.63
CA ARG A 60 -3.38 -10.18 11.65
C ARG A 60 -4.51 -9.25 12.11
N ALA A 61 -4.95 -9.35 13.37
CA ALA A 61 -6.05 -8.54 13.87
C ALA A 61 -5.82 -7.02 13.68
N LYS A 62 -4.56 -6.55 13.79
CA LYS A 62 -4.21 -5.13 13.60
C LYS A 62 -4.33 -4.64 12.15
N THR A 63 -4.38 -5.55 11.17
CA THR A 63 -4.31 -5.21 9.74
C THR A 63 -5.66 -5.26 9.03
N ARG A 64 -6.74 -5.52 9.77
CA ARG A 64 -8.11 -5.56 9.23
C ARG A 64 -8.52 -4.16 8.78
N GLY A 65 -8.84 -4.01 7.50
CA GLY A 65 -9.13 -2.71 6.89
C GLY A 65 -7.89 -1.92 6.47
N PHE A 66 -6.72 -2.55 6.37
CA PHE A 66 -5.48 -1.91 5.94
C PHE A 66 -4.89 -2.55 4.67
N ARG A 67 -4.11 -1.75 3.94
CA ARG A 67 -3.30 -2.14 2.77
C ARG A 67 -1.89 -1.58 2.90
N LEU A 68 -0.94 -2.02 2.09
CA LEU A 68 0.44 -1.50 2.13
C LEU A 68 0.49 0.02 1.87
N ASN A 69 1.21 0.77 2.71
CA ASN A 69 1.44 2.20 2.53
C ASN A 69 2.57 2.47 1.52
N ILE A 70 2.36 2.06 0.27
CA ILE A 70 3.33 2.18 -0.83
C ILE A 70 2.67 2.81 -2.07
N PRO A 71 3.45 3.28 -3.06
CA PRO A 71 2.90 3.78 -4.32
C PRO A 71 1.94 2.80 -5.00
N SER A 72 0.86 3.33 -5.57
CA SER A 72 -0.13 2.52 -6.28
C SER A 72 0.53 1.71 -7.41
N GLY A 73 0.06 0.49 -7.64
CA GLY A 73 0.62 -0.43 -8.65
C GLY A 73 1.92 -1.13 -8.25
N THR A 74 2.55 -0.75 -7.13
CA THR A 74 3.76 -1.44 -6.62
C THR A 74 3.41 -2.57 -5.65
N ALA A 75 4.43 -3.32 -5.22
CA ALA A 75 4.29 -4.46 -4.32
C ALA A 75 5.50 -4.61 -3.38
N VAL A 76 5.28 -5.30 -2.26
CA VAL A 76 6.33 -5.74 -1.34
C VAL A 76 6.53 -7.24 -1.48
N ARG A 77 7.80 -7.66 -1.61
CA ARG A 77 8.21 -9.05 -1.69
C ARG A 77 8.81 -9.52 -0.36
N PHE A 78 8.47 -10.75 0.02
CA PHE A 78 8.97 -11.47 1.19
C PHE A 78 9.60 -12.79 0.73
N GLU A 79 10.92 -12.90 0.85
CA GLU A 79 11.63 -14.16 0.58
C GLU A 79 11.34 -15.21 1.68
N PRO A 80 11.51 -16.52 1.40
CA PRO A 80 11.43 -17.57 2.41
C PRO A 80 12.32 -17.27 3.62
N GLY A 81 11.78 -17.35 4.83
CA GLY A 81 12.47 -17.06 6.09
C GLY A 81 12.71 -15.58 6.38
N GLN A 82 12.38 -14.67 5.47
CA GLN A 82 12.58 -13.24 5.67
C GLN A 82 11.57 -12.69 6.69
N SER A 83 12.06 -11.85 7.59
CA SER A 83 11.24 -10.98 8.43
C SER A 83 11.52 -9.52 8.12
N ARG A 84 10.47 -8.71 8.02
CA ARG A 84 10.58 -7.25 7.83
C ARG A 84 9.38 -6.53 8.40
N THR A 85 9.61 -5.31 8.88
CA THR A 85 8.54 -4.38 9.21
C THR A 85 7.98 -3.77 7.93
N VAL A 86 6.66 -3.64 7.85
CA VAL A 86 5.96 -2.89 6.81
C VAL A 86 5.03 -1.87 7.44
N GLU A 87 4.83 -0.76 6.75
CA GLU A 87 3.79 0.21 7.11
C GLU A 87 2.53 -0.06 6.27
N LEU A 88 1.40 -0.10 6.95
CA LEU A 88 0.09 -0.24 6.34
C LEU A 88 -0.70 1.05 6.53
N VAL A 89 -1.60 1.34 5.59
CA VAL A 89 -2.51 2.48 5.62
C VAL A 89 -3.95 1.98 5.54
N ALA A 90 -4.86 2.64 6.26
CA ALA A 90 -6.27 2.31 6.23
C ALA A 90 -6.85 2.45 4.81
N TYR A 91 -7.79 1.56 4.46
CA TYR A 91 -8.66 1.79 3.31
C TYR A 91 -9.46 3.08 3.52
N ALA A 92 -9.77 3.74 2.40
CA ALA A 92 -10.66 4.89 2.36
C ALA A 92 -12.01 4.48 1.72
N GLY A 93 -12.89 5.46 1.48
CA GLY A 93 -14.21 5.19 0.91
C GLY A 93 -15.12 4.46 1.91
N THR A 94 -15.99 3.57 1.41
CA THR A 94 -16.96 2.86 2.25
C THR A 94 -16.35 1.79 3.15
N CYS A 95 -15.06 1.46 2.97
CA CYS A 95 -14.38 0.34 3.65
C CYS A 95 -15.16 -0.98 3.56
N THR A 96 -15.76 -1.25 2.40
CA THR A 96 -16.47 -2.49 2.09
C THR A 96 -15.57 -3.42 1.29
N ILE A 97 -15.26 -4.59 1.84
CA ILE A 97 -14.26 -5.52 1.30
C ILE A 97 -14.93 -6.80 0.80
N TYR A 98 -14.76 -7.12 -0.48
CA TYR A 98 -15.22 -8.35 -1.11
C TYR A 98 -14.08 -9.04 -1.88
N GLY A 99 -14.17 -10.37 -2.04
CA GLY A 99 -13.15 -11.17 -2.74
C GLY A 99 -12.01 -11.60 -1.83
N PHE A 100 -10.76 -11.37 -2.25
CA PHE A 100 -9.54 -11.77 -1.54
C PHE A 100 -9.54 -13.25 -1.12
N GLN A 101 -9.49 -13.57 0.17
CA GLN A 101 -9.64 -14.93 0.69
C GLN A 101 -11.03 -15.18 1.29
N GLY A 102 -11.99 -14.27 1.05
CA GLY A 102 -13.36 -14.40 1.52
C GLY A 102 -13.54 -14.19 3.02
N ARG A 103 -12.58 -13.60 3.73
CA ARG A 103 -12.62 -13.52 5.21
C ARG A 103 -13.47 -12.39 5.76
N CYS A 104 -13.73 -11.35 4.97
CA CYS A 104 -14.50 -10.17 5.40
C CYS A 104 -15.84 -10.01 4.68
N MET A 105 -15.87 -10.13 3.34
CA MET A 105 -17.07 -10.17 2.49
C MET A 105 -18.17 -9.15 2.86
N GLY A 106 -17.80 -7.91 3.15
CA GLY A 106 -18.73 -6.87 3.58
C GLY A 106 -18.08 -5.62 4.17
N PRO A 107 -18.90 -4.71 4.75
CA PRO A 107 -18.42 -3.48 5.38
C PRO A 107 -17.60 -3.79 6.64
N LEU A 108 -16.50 -3.08 6.81
CA LEU A 108 -15.69 -3.14 8.03
C LEU A 108 -16.05 -1.99 8.98
N SER A 109 -16.48 -2.33 10.19
CA SER A 109 -16.57 -1.38 11.30
C SER A 109 -15.16 -0.97 11.73
N GLY A 110 -14.74 0.23 11.32
CA GLY A 110 -13.39 0.75 11.61
C GLY A 110 -12.83 1.72 10.56
N GLY A 111 -13.49 1.87 9.41
CA GLY A 111 -13.16 2.95 8.48
C GLY A 111 -13.34 4.31 9.16
N SER A 112 -12.29 5.12 9.20
CA SER A 112 -12.31 6.46 9.80
C SER A 112 -13.53 7.23 9.32
N THR A 113 -14.39 7.62 10.24
CA THR A 113 -15.48 8.56 10.02
C THR A 113 -14.84 9.93 9.78
N GLY A 114 -14.44 10.21 8.55
CA GLY A 114 -13.61 11.38 8.27
C GLY A 114 -13.51 11.65 6.78
N ASP A 115 -14.65 12.01 6.18
CA ASP A 115 -14.78 13.15 5.28
C ASP A 115 -16.28 13.28 4.94
N LYS A 116 -17.00 14.11 5.70
CA LYS A 116 -18.43 14.42 5.47
C LYS A 116 -18.63 15.69 4.64
N ASP A 117 -17.55 16.28 4.12
CA ASP A 117 -17.62 17.48 3.30
C ASP A 117 -17.27 17.13 1.83
N ARG A 118 -18.25 16.54 1.15
CA ARG A 118 -18.40 16.63 -0.31
C ARG A 118 -19.82 17.04 -0.64
#